data_AF-A0A1B3E0R3-F1
#
_entry.id   AF-A0A1B3E0R3-F1
#
_cell.length_a   1.000
_cell.length_b   1.000
_cell.length_c   1.000
_cell.angle_alpha   90.00
_cell.angle_beta   90.00
_cell.angle_gamma   90.00
#
_symmetry.space_group_name_H-M   'P 1'
#
loop_
_entity.id
_entity.type
_entity.pdbx_description
1 polymer ?
#
loop_
_entity_poly.entity_id
_entity_poly.type
_entity_poly.pdbx_seq_one_letter_code
_entity_poly.pdbx_strand_id
1 'polypeptide(L)' 'MRKIREVLRLKFDCGLSVRQIDRSLGIGHSSAGDYLCRFAASCLTWLNEPLETQDTVSPLP' A
#
# COMPACT_ATOMS: atom_id res chain seq x y z
N MET A 1 6.45 -6.88 2.99
CA MET A 1 5.12 -6.46 2.46
C MET A 1 4.15 -5.83 3.48
N ARG A 2 4.30 -5.93 4.81
CA ARG A 2 3.36 -5.26 5.77
C ARG A 2 3.63 -3.75 5.95
N LYS A 3 4.89 -3.36 6.15
CA LYS A 3 5.31 -1.95 6.34
C LYS A 3 4.93 -1.03 5.18
N ILE A 4 5.15 -1.45 3.93
CA ILE A 4 4.78 -0.67 2.73
C ILE A 4 3.28 -0.39 2.71
N ARG A 5 2.46 -1.41 3.01
CA ARG A 5 1.01 -1.24 3.09
C ARG A 5 0.61 -0.28 4.21
N GLU A 6 1.23 -0.36 5.38
CA GLU A 6 0.94 0.60 6.46
C GLU A 6 1.38 2.03 6.11
N VAL A 7 2.52 2.22 5.44
CA VAL A 7 2.96 3.53 4.96
C VAL A 7 1.94 4.13 4.00
N LEU A 8 1.50 3.34 3.02
CA LEU A 8 0.47 3.74 2.07
C LEU A 8 -0.85 4.03 2.78
N ARG A 9 -1.24 3.19 3.75
CA ARG A 9 -2.43 3.41 4.56
C ARG A 9 -2.34 4.73 5.31
N LEU A 10 -1.31 4.98 6.10
CA LEU A 10 -1.18 6.25 6.82
C LEU A 10 -1.08 7.46 5.88
N LYS A 11 -0.52 7.29 4.68
CA LYS A 11 -0.40 8.36 3.68
C LYS A 11 -1.73 8.67 2.99
N PHE A 12 -2.49 7.66 2.58
CA PHE A 12 -3.72 7.80 1.79
C PHE A 12 -5.00 7.80 2.66
N ASP A 13 -5.05 6.98 3.71
CA ASP A 13 -6.17 6.85 4.66
C ASP A 13 -6.15 8.00 5.68
N CYS A 14 -4.98 8.26 6.29
CA CYS A 14 -4.85 9.31 7.32
C CYS A 14 -4.31 10.65 6.77
N GLY A 15 -3.88 10.72 5.51
CA GLY A 15 -3.31 11.95 4.92
C GLY A 15 -1.98 12.41 5.53
N LEU A 16 -1.29 11.53 6.27
CA LEU A 16 -0.12 11.92 7.06
C LEU A 16 1.11 12.25 6.20
N SER A 17 1.96 13.12 6.71
CA SER A 17 3.26 13.41 6.10
C SER A 17 4.27 12.29 6.38
N VAL A 18 5.26 12.13 5.50
CA VAL A 18 6.32 11.10 5.63
C VAL A 18 6.99 11.13 7.00
N ARG A 19 7.16 12.33 7.59
CA ARG A 19 7.71 12.51 8.95
C ARG A 19 6.81 11.94 10.06
N GLN A 20 5.49 12.05 9.92
CA GLN A 20 4.53 11.50 10.88
C GLN A 20 4.42 9.99 10.74
N ILE A 21 4.46 9.49 9.51
CA ILE A 21 4.51 8.06 9.21
C ILE A 21 5.77 7.43 9.81
N ASP A 22 6.92 8.09 9.63
CA ASP A 22 8.19 7.69 10.24
C ASP A 22 8.07 7.61 11.76
N ARG A 23 7.54 8.65 12.41
CA ARG A 23 7.31 8.63 13.87
C ARG A 23 6.36 7.51 14.30
N SER A 24 5.37 7.17 13.48
CA SER A 24 4.36 6.15 13.80
C SER A 24 4.84 4.72 13.57
N LEU A 25 5.68 4.48 12.56
CA LEU A 25 6.18 3.14 12.18
C LEU A 25 7.64 2.88 12.54
N GLY A 26 8.43 3.92 12.81
CA GLY A 26 9.86 3.82 13.13
C GLY A 26 10.73 3.28 11.98
N ILE A 27 10.34 3.51 10.73
CA ILE A 27 10.99 2.91 9.54
C ILE A 27 12.03 3.81 8.88
N GLY A 28 12.15 5.08 9.29
CA GLY A 28 12.97 6.09 8.65
C GLY A 28 12.25 6.78 7.50
N HIS A 29 12.21 8.12 7.51
CA HIS A 29 11.63 8.92 6.44
C HIS A 29 12.18 8.59 5.04
N SER A 30 13.46 8.20 4.94
CA SER A 30 14.10 7.79 3.69
C SER A 30 13.49 6.50 3.13
N SER A 31 13.26 5.50 3.97
CA SER A 31 12.63 4.24 3.56
C SER A 31 11.17 4.44 3.19
N ALA A 32 10.43 5.25 3.94
CA ALA A 32 9.05 5.59 3.60
C ALA A 32 8.94 6.30 2.24
N GLY A 33 9.85 7.23 1.94
CA GLY A 33 9.93 7.89 0.64
C GLY A 33 10.28 6.94 -0.50
N ASP A 34 11.26 6.07 -0.30
CA ASP A 34 11.64 5.04 -1.28
C ASP A 34 10.49 4.08 -1.59
N TYR A 35 9.71 3.69 -0.58
CA TYR A 35 8.51 2.87 -0.77
C TYR A 35 7.42 3.58 -1.55
N LEU A 36 7.17 4.86 -1.27
CA LEU A 36 6.20 5.65 -2.03
C LEU A 36 6.66 5.83 -3.49
N CYS A 37 7.95 6.03 -3.71
CA CYS A 37 8.53 6.19 -5.05
C CYS A 37 8.42 4.88 -5.86
N ARG A 38 8.80 3.74 -5.25
CA ARG A 38 8.63 2.41 -5.86
C ARG A 38 7.16 2.04 -6.06
N PHE A 39 6.29 2.48 -5.17
CA PHE A 39 4.85 2.31 -5.31
C PHE A 39 4.25 3.21 -6.38
N ALA A 40 4.79 4.41 -6.61
CA ALA A 40 4.37 5.25 -7.74
C ALA A 40 4.89 4.71 -9.08
N ALA A 41 6.08 4.07 -9.06
CA ALA A 41 6.67 3.43 -10.23
C ALA A 41 5.99 2.11 -10.61
N SER A 42 5.46 1.38 -9.63
CA SER A 42 4.55 0.27 -9.90
C SER A 42 3.16 0.86 -10.11
N CYS A 43 2.49 0.63 -11.24
CA CYS A 43 1.10 1.08 -11.44
C CYS A 43 0.10 0.31 -10.55
N LEU A 44 0.49 -0.03 -9.32
CA LEU A 44 -0.34 -0.64 -8.31
C LEU A 44 -1.15 0.47 -7.67
N THR A 45 -2.47 0.41 -7.83
CA THR A 45 -3.36 1.36 -7.16
C THR A 45 -3.53 0.90 -5.71
N TRP A 46 -3.52 1.84 -4.76
CA TRP A 46 -3.85 1.57 -3.35
C TRP A 46 -5.36 1.30 -3.24
N LEU A 47 -5.79 0.16 -3.77
CA LEU A 47 -7.13 -0.36 -3.63
C LEU A 47 -7.10 -1.31 -2.44
N ASN A 48 -7.78 -0.93 -1.36
CA ASN A 48 -8.31 -1.88 -0.40
C ASN A 48 -9.48 -2.60 -1.06
N GLU A 49 -9.24 -3.30 -2.16
CA GLU A 49 -10.22 -4.25 -2.66
C GLU A 49 -9.99 -5.55 -1.88
N PRO A 50 -10.92 -5.98 -1.00
CA PRO A 50 -10.99 -7.40 -0.73
C PRO A 50 -11.20 -8.02 -2.10
N LEU A 51 -10.29 -8.89 -2.54
CA LEU A 51 -10.59 -9.76 -3.66
C LEU A 51 -11.85 -10.51 -3.25
N GLU A 52 -12.99 -9.99 -3.68
CA GLU A 52 -14.19 -10.77 -3.89
C GLU A 52 -13.73 -11.92 -4.76
N THR A 53 -13.89 -13.09 -4.17
CA THR A 53 -13.60 -14.41 -4.68
C THR A 53 -13.61 -14.43 -6.20
N GLN A 54 -12.46 -14.70 -6.83
CA GLN A 54 -12.49 -15.26 -8.18
C GLN A 54 -13.06 -16.66 -8.04
N ASP A 55 -14.39 -16.69 -7.94
CA ASP A 55 -15.23 -17.87 -7.96
C ASP A 55 -15.00 -18.52 -9.33
N THR A 56 -14.23 -19.59 -9.27
CA THR A 56 -14.31 -20.79 -10.09
C THR A 56 -15.58 -20.87 -10.95
N VAL A 57 -15.56 -20.37 -12.18
CA VAL A 57 -16.47 -20.89 -13.21
C VAL A 57 -15.72 -21.02 -14.54
N SER A 58 -14.97 -22.12 -14.63
CA SER A 58 -14.96 -22.94 -15.84
C SER A 58 -15.58 -24.27 -15.40
N PRO A 59 -16.63 -24.79 -16.06
CA PRO A 59 -16.44 -25.40 -17.38
C PRO A 59 -17.55 -25.12 -18.42
N LEU A 60 -17.15 -25.27 -19.69
CA LEU A 60 -17.84 -25.70 -20.92
C LEU A 60 -19.37 -25.97 -20.88
N PRO A 61 -20.07 -25.73 -22.01
CA PRO A 61 -20.02 -26.67 -23.15
C PRO A 61 -19.30 -26.15 -24.39
#